data_AF-A0A954EAB3-F1
#
_entry.id   AF-A0A954EAB3-F1
#
_cell.length_a   1.000
_cell.length_b   1.000
_cell.length_c   1.000
_cell.angle_alpha   90.00
_cell.angle_beta   90.00
_cell.angle_gamma   90.00
#
_symmetry.space_group_name_H-M   'P 1'
#
loop_
_entity.id
_entity.type
_entity.pdbx_description
1 polymer ?
#
loop_
_entity_poly.entity_id
_entity_poly.type
_entity_poly.pdbx_seq_one_letter_code
_entity_poly.pdbx_strand_id
1 'polypeptide(L)'
;TLLVNTVAKAVDLKFGRVQFTIDMLPSDILGSELLDQASGQFRTHKGPVFTNLLLADEINRAAPKVQSALLEAMQERKVTIGNTSHPLPVPFLVIATQNPIEQAGTFELPEAQLDRFMLCHRIGYPTPDQEETVLRRQLKMGLKQVDGGAVPKSAFDMISDEPVCGLDDLVGAMRTVQDVHVSDVFMKHCVEMVRLTREHPAIELGCS
;
A
#
# COMPACT_ATOMS: atom_id res chain seq x y z
N THR A 1 1.06 5.17 -8.16
CA THR A 1 2.36 4.44 -8.19
C THR A 1 3.56 5.33 -7.88
N LEU A 2 3.82 6.42 -8.62
CA LEU A 2 5.00 7.29 -8.41
C LEU A 2 5.16 7.79 -6.97
N LEU A 3 4.08 8.34 -6.40
CA LEU A 3 4.06 8.85 -5.02
C LEU A 3 4.61 7.84 -4.01
N VAL A 4 4.11 6.60 -4.06
CA VAL A 4 4.45 5.55 -3.09
C VAL A 4 5.92 5.15 -3.21
N ASN A 5 6.42 5.01 -4.44
CA ASN A 5 7.83 4.69 -4.67
C ASN A 5 8.75 5.83 -4.20
N THR A 6 8.39 7.09 -4.51
CA THR A 6 9.16 8.25 -4.04
C THR A 6 9.23 8.30 -2.51
N VAL A 7 8.12 8.04 -1.82
CA VAL A 7 8.10 7.99 -0.36
C VAL A 7 9.00 6.87 0.16
N ALA A 8 8.87 5.64 -0.37
CA ALA A 8 9.72 4.52 0.07
C ALA A 8 11.21 4.83 -0.09
N LYS A 9 11.63 5.37 -1.24
CA LYS A 9 13.03 5.76 -1.47
C LYS A 9 13.49 6.88 -0.55
N ALA A 10 12.65 7.89 -0.32
CA ALA A 10 13.00 9.03 0.53
C ALA A 10 13.25 8.64 1.99
N VAL A 11 12.59 7.59 2.49
CA VAL A 11 12.68 7.13 3.89
C VAL A 11 13.36 5.75 4.06
N ASP A 12 14.11 5.30 3.04
CA ASP A 12 14.84 4.02 3.01
C ASP A 12 14.00 2.78 3.40
N LEU A 13 12.79 2.68 2.84
CA LEU A 13 11.90 1.54 3.07
C LEU A 13 11.97 0.55 1.91
N LYS A 14 11.93 -0.75 2.24
CA LYS A 14 11.70 -1.78 1.22
C LYS A 14 10.33 -1.53 0.59
N PHE A 15 10.32 -1.47 -0.73
CA PHE A 15 9.11 -1.26 -1.53
C PHE A 15 8.72 -2.54 -2.26
N GLY A 16 7.46 -2.93 -2.10
CA GLY A 16 6.84 -4.00 -2.89
C GLY A 16 5.67 -3.43 -3.69
N ARG A 17 5.47 -3.96 -4.89
CA ARG A 17 4.29 -3.65 -5.70
C ARG A 17 3.67 -4.95 -6.19
N VAL A 18 2.36 -5.03 -6.08
CA VAL A 18 1.58 -6.12 -6.63
C VAL A 18 0.38 -5.55 -7.36
N GLN A 19 0.12 -6.07 -8.55
CA GLN A 19 -1.07 -5.79 -9.33
C GLN A 19 -2.06 -6.93 -9.09
N PHE A 20 -3.21 -6.64 -8.49
CA PHE A 20 -4.24 -7.64 -8.24
C PHE A 20 -4.94 -8.01 -9.56
N THR A 21 -5.14 -9.30 -9.78
CA THR A 21 -5.77 -9.87 -10.97
C THR A 21 -6.80 -10.94 -10.58
N ILE A 22 -7.71 -11.27 -11.50
CA ILE A 22 -8.83 -12.20 -11.24
C ILE A 22 -8.38 -13.63 -10.96
N ASP A 23 -7.21 -14.01 -11.45
CA ASP A 23 -6.59 -15.34 -11.39
C ASP A 23 -5.57 -15.48 -10.25
N MET A 24 -5.30 -14.39 -9.53
CA MET A 24 -4.35 -14.38 -8.43
C MET A 24 -4.77 -15.35 -7.32
N LEU A 25 -3.80 -16.03 -6.74
CA LEU A 25 -3.96 -16.89 -5.58
C LEU A 25 -3.44 -16.20 -4.31
N PRO A 26 -3.94 -16.57 -3.12
CA PRO A 26 -3.39 -16.05 -1.86
C PRO A 26 -1.88 -16.25 -1.73
N SER A 27 -1.35 -17.37 -2.25
CA SER A 27 0.09 -17.67 -2.27
C SER A 27 0.92 -16.68 -3.09
N ASP A 28 0.33 -16.01 -4.08
CA ASP A 28 1.05 -15.02 -4.89
C ASP A 28 1.31 -13.73 -4.10
N ILE A 29 0.53 -13.50 -3.04
CA ILE A 29 0.67 -12.37 -2.11
C ILE A 29 1.51 -12.78 -0.90
N LEU A 30 1.13 -13.91 -0.29
CA LEU A 30 1.70 -14.39 0.97
C LEU A 30 3.04 -15.08 0.77
N GLY A 31 3.24 -15.76 -0.35
CA GLY A 31 4.34 -16.70 -0.58
C GLY A 31 3.89 -18.16 -0.54
N SER A 32 4.80 -19.05 -0.89
CA SER A 32 4.53 -20.49 -1.03
C SER A 32 5.75 -21.33 -0.65
N GLU A 33 5.53 -22.63 -0.41
CA GLU A 33 6.62 -23.61 -0.35
C GLU A 33 6.86 -24.19 -1.75
N LEU A 34 8.09 -24.11 -2.22
CA LEU A 34 8.53 -24.67 -3.49
C LEU A 34 9.46 -25.85 -3.22
N LEU A 35 9.25 -26.96 -3.91
CA LEU A 35 10.17 -28.10 -3.87
C LEU A 35 11.42 -27.76 -4.70
N ASP A 36 12.56 -27.64 -4.03
CA ASP A 36 13.84 -27.52 -4.71
C ASP A 36 14.23 -28.90 -5.26
N GLN A 37 14.13 -29.07 -6.58
CA GLN A 37 14.39 -30.35 -7.24
C GLN A 37 15.83 -30.85 -7.08
N ALA A 38 16.81 -29.95 -6.87
CA ALA A 38 18.20 -30.34 -6.71
C ALA A 38 18.46 -30.93 -5.31
N SER A 39 17.80 -30.39 -4.28
CA SER A 39 17.97 -30.85 -2.89
C SER A 39 16.89 -31.81 -2.40
N GLY A 40 15.75 -31.89 -3.10
CA GLY A 40 14.56 -32.64 -2.66
C GLY A 40 13.87 -32.03 -1.44
N GLN A 41 14.20 -30.79 -1.06
CA GLN A 41 13.68 -30.12 0.13
C GLN A 41 12.70 -29.01 -0.24
N PHE A 42 11.69 -28.80 0.60
CA PHE A 42 10.80 -27.64 0.48
C PHE A 42 11.54 -26.38 0.94
N ARG A 43 11.50 -25.33 0.11
CA ARG A 43 12.02 -24.01 0.41
C ARG A 43 10.89 -23.00 0.39
N THR A 44 10.84 -22.15 1.42
CA THR A 44 9.87 -21.07 1.49
C THR A 44 10.25 -19.94 0.54
N HIS A 45 9.36 -19.63 -0.39
CA HIS A 45 9.42 -18.45 -1.24
C HIS A 45 8.52 -17.37 -0.68
N LYS A 46 9.11 -16.27 -0.20
CA LYS A 46 8.38 -15.14 0.40
C LYS A 46 7.66 -14.33 -0.68
N GLY A 47 6.38 -14.03 -0.45
CA GLY A 47 5.58 -13.19 -1.34
C GLY A 47 5.89 -11.69 -1.23
N PRO A 48 5.24 -10.85 -2.06
CA PRO A 48 5.44 -9.40 -2.09
C PRO A 48 5.09 -8.68 -0.78
N VAL A 49 4.30 -9.30 0.12
CA VAL A 49 3.99 -8.71 1.45
C VAL A 49 5.20 -8.58 2.36
N PHE A 50 6.30 -9.30 2.10
CA PHE A 50 7.53 -9.20 2.88
C PHE A 50 8.36 -7.95 2.53
N THR A 51 7.74 -6.80 2.68
CA THR A 51 8.29 -5.47 2.39
C THR A 51 7.89 -4.49 3.49
N ASN A 52 8.40 -3.25 3.50
CA ASN A 52 7.97 -2.23 4.46
C ASN A 52 6.77 -1.43 3.92
N LEU A 53 6.78 -1.10 2.63
CA LEU A 53 5.72 -0.38 1.95
C LEU A 53 5.23 -1.20 0.75
N LEU A 54 4.00 -1.69 0.82
CA LEU A 54 3.36 -2.45 -0.25
C LEU A 54 2.34 -1.58 -0.97
N LEU A 55 2.50 -1.44 -2.29
CA LEU A 55 1.45 -0.93 -3.18
C LEU A 55 0.64 -2.10 -3.75
N ALA A 56 -0.62 -2.22 -3.33
CA ALA A 56 -1.57 -3.20 -3.83
C ALA A 56 -2.51 -2.54 -4.85
N ASP A 57 -2.15 -2.60 -6.12
CA ASP A 57 -2.93 -1.98 -7.19
C ASP A 57 -4.18 -2.80 -7.53
N GLU A 58 -5.32 -2.12 -7.66
CA GLU A 58 -6.62 -2.68 -8.04
C GLU A 58 -7.08 -3.87 -7.18
N ILE A 59 -6.99 -3.74 -5.85
CA ILE A 59 -7.32 -4.81 -4.88
C ILE A 59 -8.71 -5.43 -5.11
N ASN A 60 -9.64 -4.64 -5.66
CA ASN A 60 -10.99 -5.08 -6.01
C ASN A 60 -11.06 -5.97 -7.27
N ARG A 61 -9.95 -6.29 -7.94
CA ARG A 61 -9.95 -7.24 -9.07
C ARG A 61 -9.71 -8.69 -8.66
N ALA A 62 -9.09 -8.94 -7.50
CA ALA A 62 -8.87 -10.31 -7.06
C ALA A 62 -10.07 -10.85 -6.30
N ALA A 63 -10.20 -12.18 -6.28
CA ALA A 63 -11.25 -12.86 -5.54
C ALA A 63 -11.19 -12.51 -4.03
N PRO A 64 -12.33 -12.55 -3.31
CA PRO A 64 -12.39 -12.20 -1.88
C PRO A 64 -11.40 -12.95 -1.00
N LYS A 65 -11.04 -14.19 -1.36
CA LYS A 65 -10.04 -14.98 -0.62
C LYS A 65 -8.63 -14.36 -0.66
N VAL A 66 -8.24 -13.77 -1.79
CA VAL A 66 -6.94 -13.09 -1.97
C VAL A 66 -6.93 -11.77 -1.21
N GLN A 67 -8.03 -11.02 -1.28
CA GLN A 67 -8.21 -9.79 -0.51
C GLN A 67 -8.09 -10.06 0.99
N SER A 68 -8.82 -11.08 1.50
CA SER A 68 -8.74 -11.50 2.90
C SER A 68 -7.33 -11.89 3.33
N ALA A 69 -6.57 -12.60 2.47
CA ALA A 69 -5.20 -12.99 2.79
C ALA A 69 -4.28 -11.77 3.01
N LEU A 70 -4.39 -10.73 2.17
CA LEU A 70 -3.65 -9.48 2.36
C LEU A 70 -4.08 -8.77 3.65
N LEU A 71 -5.38 -8.67 3.91
CA LEU A 71 -5.92 -7.99 5.09
C LEU A 71 -5.56 -8.72 6.39
N GLU A 72 -5.52 -10.05 6.37
CA GLU A 72 -5.04 -10.87 7.48
C GLU A 72 -3.56 -10.59 7.75
N ALA A 73 -2.72 -10.57 6.71
CA ALA A 73 -1.31 -10.22 6.84
C ALA A 73 -1.10 -8.80 7.41
N MET A 74 -1.95 -7.84 7.02
CA MET A 74 -1.95 -6.48 7.58
C MET A 74 -2.27 -6.47 9.08
N GLN A 75 -3.27 -7.25 9.50
CA GLN A 75 -3.73 -7.28 10.88
C GLN A 75 -2.76 -8.04 11.80
N GLU A 76 -2.34 -9.23 11.36
CA GLU A 76 -1.50 -10.14 12.15
C GLU A 76 -0.01 -9.75 12.11
N ARG A 77 0.41 -8.96 11.12
CA ARG A 77 1.82 -8.57 10.87
C ARG A 77 2.78 -9.75 10.73
N LYS A 78 2.25 -10.91 10.35
CA LYS A 78 2.97 -12.16 10.08
C LYS A 78 2.18 -12.96 9.06
N VAL A 79 2.86 -13.89 8.40
CA VAL A 79 2.26 -14.80 7.42
C VAL A 79 2.72 -16.20 7.71
N THR A 80 1.80 -17.16 7.72
CA THR A 80 2.14 -18.58 7.86
C THR A 80 2.23 -19.21 6.47
N ILE A 81 3.38 -19.79 6.16
CA ILE A 81 3.63 -20.51 4.91
C ILE A 81 4.00 -21.95 5.28
N GLY A 82 3.23 -22.91 4.80
CA GLY A 82 3.31 -24.29 5.29
C GLY A 82 3.01 -24.34 6.78
N ASN A 83 3.95 -24.87 7.56
CA ASN A 83 3.85 -24.98 9.01
C ASN A 83 4.65 -23.91 9.78
N THR A 84 5.23 -22.91 9.09
CA THR A 84 6.09 -21.91 9.71
C THR A 84 5.49 -20.51 9.59
N SER A 85 5.41 -19.79 10.71
CA SER A 85 5.02 -18.39 10.73
C SER A 85 6.24 -17.47 10.55
N HIS A 86 6.12 -16.51 9.65
CA HIS A 86 7.15 -15.54 9.31
C HIS A 86 6.65 -14.12 9.63
N PRO A 87 7.36 -13.35 10.46
CA PRO A 87 6.99 -11.96 10.72
C PRO A 87 7.19 -11.10 9.47
N LEU A 88 6.32 -10.11 9.28
CA LEU A 88 6.51 -9.07 8.28
C LEU A 88 7.54 -8.03 8.74
N PRO A 89 8.24 -7.36 7.82
CA PRO A 89 9.12 -6.24 8.16
C PRO A 89 8.36 -5.14 8.91
N VAL A 90 9.04 -4.45 9.83
CA VAL A 90 8.45 -3.36 10.62
C VAL A 90 9.21 -2.06 10.33
N PRO A 91 8.52 -0.93 10.08
CA PRO A 91 7.08 -0.78 9.93
C PRO A 91 6.57 -1.45 8.63
N PHE A 92 5.29 -1.83 8.65
CA PHE A 92 4.57 -2.40 7.50
C PHE A 92 3.38 -1.49 7.18
N LEU A 93 3.33 -0.97 5.96
CA LEU A 93 2.25 -0.14 5.46
C LEU A 93 1.78 -0.66 4.10
N VAL A 94 0.47 -0.76 3.93
CA VAL A 94 -0.16 -1.12 2.66
C VAL A 94 -0.91 0.10 2.14
N ILE A 95 -0.63 0.47 0.88
CA ILE A 95 -1.43 1.42 0.12
C ILE A 95 -2.14 0.61 -0.96
N ALA A 96 -3.46 0.51 -0.85
CA ALA A 96 -4.28 -0.19 -1.83
C ALA A 96 -4.99 0.80 -2.75
N THR A 97 -5.13 0.46 -4.02
CA THR A 97 -5.97 1.20 -4.96
C THR A 97 -7.14 0.34 -5.40
N GLN A 98 -8.28 0.98 -5.65
CA GLN A 98 -9.45 0.32 -6.25
C GLN A 98 -9.71 0.95 -7.61
N ASN A 99 -10.08 0.13 -8.58
CA ASN A 99 -10.59 0.64 -9.85
C ASN A 99 -12.07 1.00 -9.67
N PRO A 100 -12.48 2.27 -9.85
CA PRO A 100 -13.85 2.71 -9.61
C PRO A 100 -14.81 2.35 -10.75
N ILE A 101 -14.30 1.90 -11.90
CA ILE A 101 -15.15 1.57 -13.05
C ILE A 101 -15.47 0.08 -13.00
N GLU A 102 -16.75 -0.24 -12.77
CA GLU A 102 -17.31 -1.60 -12.82
C GLU A 102 -17.31 -2.13 -14.27
N GLN A 103 -16.13 -2.49 -14.77
CA GLN A 103 -16.04 -3.42 -15.89
C GLN A 103 -16.11 -4.84 -15.31
N ALA A 104 -16.90 -5.71 -15.93
CA ALA A 104 -17.17 -7.06 -15.44
C ALA A 104 -15.91 -7.75 -14.86
N GLY A 105 -16.00 -8.24 -13.63
CA GLY A 105 -14.90 -8.94 -12.95
C GLY A 105 -14.23 -8.19 -11.79
N THR A 106 -14.93 -7.27 -11.12
CA THR A 106 -14.50 -6.67 -9.85
C THR A 106 -15.31 -7.22 -8.67
N PHE A 107 -14.65 -7.38 -7.52
CA PHE A 107 -15.19 -7.75 -6.22
C PHE A 107 -14.98 -6.59 -5.25
N GLU A 108 -16.05 -5.89 -4.91
CA GLU A 108 -15.98 -4.82 -3.92
C GLU A 108 -15.53 -5.34 -2.56
N LEU A 109 -14.76 -4.51 -1.85
CA LEU A 109 -14.39 -4.83 -0.47
C LEU A 109 -15.58 -4.52 0.44
N PRO A 110 -16.07 -5.49 1.23
CA PRO A 110 -17.07 -5.23 2.25
C PRO A 110 -16.61 -4.13 3.21
N GLU A 111 -17.53 -3.39 3.80
CA GLU A 111 -17.24 -2.30 4.74
C GLU A 111 -16.35 -2.75 5.91
N ALA A 112 -16.62 -3.94 6.45
CA ALA A 112 -15.79 -4.55 7.50
C ALA A 112 -14.32 -4.80 7.08
N GLN A 113 -14.04 -4.89 5.78
CA GLN A 113 -12.68 -4.96 5.24
C GLN A 113 -12.06 -3.58 5.05
N LEU A 114 -12.85 -2.61 4.59
CA LEU A 114 -12.43 -1.21 4.45
C LEU A 114 -12.06 -0.57 5.79
N ASP A 115 -12.74 -0.95 6.88
CA ASP A 115 -12.46 -0.48 8.25
C ASP A 115 -11.02 -0.82 8.73
N ARG A 116 -10.34 -1.78 8.08
CA ARG A 116 -8.92 -2.08 8.35
C ARG A 116 -7.95 -1.07 7.74
N PHE A 117 -8.42 -0.16 6.89
CA PHE A 117 -7.63 0.92 6.33
C PHE A 117 -7.85 2.20 7.14
N MET A 118 -6.76 2.78 7.66
CA MET A 118 -6.80 4.01 8.43
C MET A 118 -7.33 5.22 7.65
N LEU A 119 -7.13 5.25 6.32
CA LEU A 119 -7.50 6.38 5.48
C LEU A 119 -7.99 5.90 4.11
N CYS A 120 -9.07 6.51 3.63
CA CYS A 120 -9.56 6.39 2.26
C CYS A 120 -9.49 7.75 1.58
N HIS A 121 -8.83 7.81 0.41
CA HIS A 121 -8.68 9.05 -0.35
C HIS A 121 -9.15 8.86 -1.80
N ARG A 122 -10.06 9.74 -2.25
CA ARG A 122 -10.54 9.76 -3.63
C ARG A 122 -9.68 10.70 -4.46
N ILE A 123 -8.87 10.13 -5.36
CA ILE A 123 -8.00 10.90 -6.24
C ILE A 123 -8.82 11.39 -7.44
N GLY A 124 -8.95 12.70 -7.59
CA GLY A 124 -9.53 13.34 -8.76
C GLY A 124 -8.51 13.59 -9.86
N TYR A 125 -8.98 14.06 -11.02
CA TYR A 125 -8.09 14.51 -12.09
C TYR A 125 -7.41 15.85 -11.73
N PRO A 126 -6.15 16.03 -12.14
CA PRO A 126 -5.50 17.33 -12.06
C PRO A 126 -6.26 18.40 -12.87
N THR A 127 -6.08 19.66 -12.48
CA THR A 127 -6.55 20.81 -13.26
C THR A 127 -5.75 20.96 -14.57
N PRO A 128 -6.29 21.64 -15.60
CA PRO A 128 -5.57 21.85 -16.87
C PRO A 128 -4.16 22.43 -16.71
N ASP A 129 -3.98 23.41 -15.80
CA ASP A 129 -2.66 24.02 -15.54
C ASP A 129 -1.67 23.02 -14.90
N GLN A 130 -2.17 22.12 -14.05
CA GLN A 130 -1.37 21.06 -13.45
C GLN A 130 -1.00 20.00 -14.50
N GLU A 131 -1.92 19.63 -15.39
CA GLU A 131 -1.63 18.72 -16.52
C GLU A 131 -0.58 19.32 -17.46
N GLU A 132 -0.72 20.59 -17.83
CA GLU A 132 0.27 21.28 -18.65
C GLU A 132 1.64 21.28 -17.99
N THR A 133 1.69 21.50 -16.67
CA THR A 133 2.94 21.44 -15.89
C THR A 133 3.55 20.04 -15.93
N VAL A 134 2.76 18.98 -15.78
CA VAL A 134 3.23 17.58 -15.86
C VAL A 134 3.77 17.28 -17.26
N LEU A 135 3.06 17.68 -18.32
CA LEU A 135 3.49 17.50 -19.71
C LEU A 135 4.81 18.23 -19.99
N ARG A 136 4.92 19.50 -19.58
CA ARG A 136 6.15 20.29 -19.74
C ARG A 136 7.33 19.65 -19.02
N ARG A 137 7.12 19.04 -17.85
CA ARG A 137 8.17 18.31 -17.13
C ARG A 137 8.58 17.06 -17.90
N GLN A 138 7.63 16.23 -18.33
CA GLN A 138 7.91 15.01 -19.10
C GLN A 138 8.68 15.28 -20.39
N LEU A 139 8.32 16.33 -21.14
CA LEU A 139 9.01 16.71 -22.37
C LEU A 139 10.48 17.12 -22.15
N LYS A 140 10.84 17.57 -20.94
CA LYS A 140 12.21 17.99 -20.59
C LYS A 140 13.07 16.87 -20.00
N MET A 141 12.53 15.67 -19.75
CA MET A 141 13.26 14.60 -19.06
C MET A 141 14.37 13.98 -19.93
N GLY A 142 14.31 14.11 -21.26
CA GLY A 142 15.33 13.59 -22.17
C GLY A 142 15.35 12.06 -22.26
N LEU A 143 16.47 11.50 -22.69
CA LEU A 143 16.63 10.05 -22.94
C LEU A 143 17.57 9.41 -21.90
N LYS A 144 17.35 8.13 -21.61
CA LYS A 144 18.21 7.23 -20.84
C LYS A 144 18.73 6.15 -21.77
N GLN A 145 20.05 5.94 -21.78
CA GLN A 145 20.63 4.82 -22.52
C GLN A 145 20.47 3.52 -21.75
N VAL A 146 20.05 2.46 -22.45
CA VAL A 146 19.90 1.10 -21.91
C VAL A 146 20.28 0.13 -23.00
N ASP A 147 21.19 -0.81 -22.72
CA ASP A 147 21.60 -1.91 -23.59
C ASP A 147 21.90 -1.53 -25.05
N GLY A 148 22.67 -0.45 -25.25
CA GLY A 148 23.06 0.02 -26.59
C GLY A 148 21.98 0.81 -27.34
N GLY A 149 20.81 1.03 -26.73
CA GLY A 149 19.73 1.89 -27.22
C GLY A 149 19.44 3.06 -26.27
N ALA A 150 18.32 3.77 -26.51
CA ALA A 150 17.84 4.84 -25.65
C ALA A 150 16.32 4.84 -25.53
N VAL A 151 15.82 5.13 -24.33
CA VAL A 151 14.39 5.27 -24.01
C VAL A 151 14.12 6.63 -23.36
N PRO A 152 12.93 7.23 -23.49
CA PRO A 152 12.56 8.42 -22.73
C PRO A 152 12.70 8.18 -21.23
N LYS A 153 13.33 9.12 -20.52
CA LYS A 153 13.33 9.10 -19.06
C LYS A 153 11.91 9.25 -18.56
N SER A 154 11.57 8.45 -17.56
CA SER A 154 10.31 8.53 -16.84
C SER A 154 10.47 9.37 -15.58
N ALA A 155 9.35 9.74 -14.96
CA ALA A 155 9.37 10.40 -13.66
C ALA A 155 10.04 9.55 -12.56
N PHE A 156 10.05 8.21 -12.72
CA PHE A 156 10.73 7.31 -11.80
C PHE A 156 12.27 7.42 -11.88
N ASP A 157 12.81 7.76 -13.04
CA ASP A 157 14.26 7.97 -13.24
C ASP A 157 14.77 9.27 -12.61
N MET A 158 13.86 10.15 -12.19
CA MET A 158 14.17 11.42 -11.53
C MET A 158 14.19 11.28 -10.00
N ILE A 159 13.80 10.13 -9.45
CA ILE A 159 13.85 9.89 -8.01
C ILE A 159 15.29 9.51 -7.64
N SER A 160 15.89 10.29 -6.74
CA SER A 160 17.21 9.97 -6.17
C SER A 160 17.20 8.60 -5.49
N ASP A 161 18.30 7.86 -5.62
CA ASP A 161 18.53 6.63 -4.86
C ASP A 161 19.11 6.91 -3.47
N GLU A 162 19.50 8.15 -3.18
CA GLU A 162 19.95 8.56 -1.86
C GLU A 162 18.73 8.88 -0.97
N PRO A 163 18.52 8.12 0.14
CA PRO A 163 17.44 8.41 1.07
C PRO A 163 17.70 9.71 1.82
N VAL A 164 16.62 10.44 2.12
CA VAL A 164 16.67 11.71 2.87
C VAL A 164 16.72 11.42 4.38
N CYS A 165 16.07 10.36 4.82
CA CYS A 165 16.16 9.83 6.18
C CYS A 165 16.01 8.31 6.17
N GLY A 166 16.39 7.67 7.29
CA GLY A 166 16.36 6.22 7.44
C GLY A 166 15.21 5.71 8.30
N LEU A 167 15.19 4.39 8.46
CA LEU A 167 14.24 3.69 9.32
C LEU A 167 14.27 4.18 10.78
N ASP A 168 15.46 4.46 11.31
CA ASP A 168 15.61 4.93 12.70
C ASP A 168 15.01 6.32 12.92
N ASP A 169 15.14 7.21 11.92
CA ASP A 169 14.51 8.53 11.94
C ASP A 169 12.99 8.42 11.92
N LEU A 170 12.46 7.52 11.09
CA LEU A 170 11.02 7.24 11.03
C LEU A 170 10.50 6.72 12.38
N VAL A 171 11.21 5.79 13.02
CA VAL A 171 10.87 5.29 14.36
C VAL A 171 10.94 6.41 15.40
N GLY A 172 11.94 7.29 15.31
CA GLY A 172 12.05 8.48 16.15
C GLY A 172 10.85 9.43 15.99
N ALA A 173 10.43 9.68 14.75
CA ALA A 173 9.25 10.49 14.44
C ALA A 173 7.97 9.84 14.99
N MET A 174 7.80 8.51 14.82
CA MET A 174 6.65 7.78 15.36
C MET A 174 6.56 7.89 16.90
N ARG A 175 7.69 7.84 17.61
CA ARG A 175 7.73 8.06 19.06
C ARG A 175 7.35 9.49 19.41
N THR A 176 7.90 10.47 18.70
CA THR A 176 7.62 11.89 18.94
C THR A 176 6.13 12.21 18.77
N VAL A 177 5.45 11.57 17.80
CA VAL A 177 4.01 11.72 17.61
C VAL A 177 3.20 11.24 18.83
N GLN A 178 3.68 10.23 19.56
CA GLN A 178 3.00 9.75 20.77
C GLN A 178 3.08 10.75 21.94
N ASP A 179 4.07 11.64 21.93
CA ASP A 179 4.26 12.65 22.96
C ASP A 179 3.49 13.96 22.67
N VAL A 180 2.81 14.04 21.52
CA VAL A 180 2.00 15.22 21.16
C VAL A 180 0.83 15.34 22.11
N HIS A 181 0.77 16.46 22.84
CA HIS A 181 -0.32 16.73 23.77
C HIS A 181 -1.67 16.84 23.05
N VAL A 182 -2.65 16.06 23.51
CA VAL A 182 -4.04 16.15 23.08
C VAL A 182 -4.88 16.65 24.27
N SER A 183 -5.50 17.82 24.11
CA SER A 183 -6.31 18.42 25.17
C SER A 183 -7.61 17.63 25.42
N ASP A 184 -8.09 17.64 26.68
CA ASP A 184 -9.37 17.01 27.05
C ASP A 184 -10.56 17.54 26.23
N VAL A 185 -10.53 18.82 25.86
CA VAL A 185 -11.58 19.45 25.04
C VAL A 185 -11.61 18.81 23.65
N PHE A 186 -10.44 18.62 23.04
CA PHE A 186 -10.33 17.98 21.73
C PHE A 186 -10.78 16.51 21.78
N MET A 187 -10.33 15.75 22.80
CA MET A 187 -10.74 14.35 22.95
C MET A 187 -12.26 14.21 23.09
N LYS A 188 -12.89 15.04 23.93
CA LYS A 188 -14.35 15.06 24.08
C LYS A 188 -15.05 15.39 22.77
N HIS A 189 -14.54 16.36 22.03
CA HIS A 189 -15.10 16.75 20.74
C HIS A 189 -15.01 15.61 19.70
N CYS A 190 -13.88 14.90 19.63
CA CYS A 190 -13.76 13.73 18.76
C CYS A 190 -14.78 12.65 19.10
N VAL A 191 -14.96 12.32 20.38
CA VAL A 191 -15.96 11.34 20.84
C VAL A 191 -17.37 11.78 20.49
N GLU A 192 -17.69 13.07 20.68
CA GLU A 192 -18.98 13.65 20.32
C GLU A 192 -19.24 13.55 18.82
N MET A 193 -18.27 13.90 17.97
CA MET A 193 -18.41 13.76 16.52
C MET A 193 -18.68 12.30 16.11
N VAL A 194 -17.91 11.35 16.64
CA VAL A 194 -18.12 9.91 16.36
C VAL A 194 -19.53 9.50 16.78
N ARG A 195 -19.98 9.90 17.98
CA ARG A 195 -21.33 9.60 18.47
C ARG A 195 -22.42 10.20 17.57
N LEU A 196 -22.27 11.45 17.13
CA LEU A 196 -23.21 12.10 16.23
C LEU A 196 -23.35 11.31 14.92
N THR A 197 -22.27 10.75 14.37
CA THR A 197 -22.37 9.92 13.16
C THR A 197 -23.18 8.63 13.37
N ARG A 198 -23.19 8.06 14.58
CA ARG A 198 -23.94 6.83 14.92
C ARG A 198 -25.42 7.08 15.18
N GLU A 199 -25.77 8.28 15.63
CA GLU A 199 -27.14 8.67 15.96
C GLU A 199 -27.83 9.45 14.83
N HIS A 200 -27.10 9.83 13.78
CA HIS A 200 -27.65 10.66 12.70
C HIS A 200 -28.61 9.87 11.81
N PRO A 201 -29.88 10.30 11.64
CA PRO A 201 -30.90 9.53 10.90
C PRO A 201 -30.60 9.26 9.42
N ALA A 202 -29.73 10.07 8.80
CA ALA A 202 -29.32 9.91 7.40
C ALA A 202 -28.08 9.01 7.20
N ILE A 203 -27.50 8.48 8.27
CA ILE A 203 -26.32 7.63 8.23
C ILE A 203 -26.73 6.23 8.70
N GLU A 204 -26.56 5.23 7.85
CA GLU A 204 -26.93 3.84 8.14
C GLU A 204 -25.94 3.18 9.13
N LEU A 205 -24.64 3.46 8.97
CA LEU A 205 -23.57 3.02 9.87
C LEU A 205 -22.65 4.20 10.19
N GLY A 206 -22.56 4.58 11.47
CA GLY A 206 -21.66 5.64 11.93
C GLY A 206 -20.21 5.15 12.09
N CYS A 207 -19.28 6.08 12.33
CA CYS A 207 -17.86 5.77 12.54
C CYS A 207 -17.64 4.85 13.75
N SER A 208 -16.68 3.93 13.66
CA SER A 208 -16.21 3.05 14.75
C SER A 208 -15.23 3.75 15.69
#